data_AF-A0A7S3SBK1-F1
#
_entry.id   AF-A0A7S3SBK1-F1
#
_cell.length_a   1.000
_cell.length_b   1.000
_cell.length_c   1.000
_cell.angle_alpha   90.00
_cell.angle_beta   90.00
_cell.angle_gamma   90.00
#
_symmetry.space_group_name_H-M   'P 1'
#
loop_
_entity.id
_entity.type
_entity.pdbx_description
1 polymer ?
#
loop_
_entity_poly.entity_id
_entity_poly.type
_entity_poly.pdbx_seq_one_letter_code
_entity_poly.pdbx_strand_id
1 'polypeptide(L)'
;ERGPLRVAPEVHSAARVGDEARLLSRTAPTWVCADRWAGASAACASATPPSVLLMDDGLQHPTLHRDLSLLVVDAEHLLGNGRVLPAGPLREPFHRSLARADAVVALSPPADAASRSLAEQPSECSLRRRLRLPPEMLLLRGRLRPAAEQSRRVSGARVVAFTATAFPRMPPVRHARAARPRARAGHRPGAAAARGGNRGGPARHHREGSTSSSSSSSSSSS
;
A
#
# COMPACT_ATOMS: atom_id res chain seq x y z
N GLU A 1 -17.29 26.24 -6.68
CA GLU A 1 -16.14 26.98 -7.22
C GLU A 1 -15.71 26.34 -8.54
N ARG A 2 -15.39 27.12 -9.59
CA ARG A 2 -14.89 26.55 -10.87
C ARG A 2 -13.37 26.70 -11.04
N GLY A 3 -12.75 27.58 -10.26
CA GLY A 3 -11.30 27.78 -10.25
C GLY A 3 -10.75 28.52 -11.48
N PRO A 4 -9.41 28.58 -11.62
CA PRO A 4 -8.41 27.98 -10.73
C PRO A 4 -8.35 28.70 -9.37
N LEU A 5 -8.53 27.94 -8.28
CA LEU A 5 -8.47 28.46 -6.91
C LEU A 5 -7.54 27.61 -6.05
N ARG A 6 -6.50 28.22 -5.47
CA ARG A 6 -5.72 27.58 -4.40
C ARG A 6 -6.54 27.54 -3.12
N VAL A 7 -6.69 26.35 -2.54
CA VAL A 7 -7.46 26.14 -1.32
C VAL A 7 -6.66 26.64 -0.11
N ALA A 8 -7.27 27.53 0.69
CA ALA A 8 -6.81 27.94 2.01
C ALA A 8 -7.83 27.41 3.05
N PRO A 9 -7.54 26.33 3.79
CA PRO A 9 -8.54 25.68 4.66
C PRO A 9 -9.06 26.53 5.82
N GLU A 10 -8.33 27.61 6.16
CA GLU A 10 -8.68 28.62 7.17
C GLU A 10 -9.75 29.60 6.64
N VAL A 11 -9.76 29.84 5.32
CA VAL A 11 -10.64 30.82 4.66
C VAL A 11 -11.79 30.13 3.93
N HIS A 12 -11.50 29.01 3.25
CA HIS A 12 -12.45 28.31 2.39
C HIS A 12 -13.19 27.21 3.16
N SER A 13 -14.52 27.30 3.15
CA SER A 13 -15.40 26.27 3.70
C SER A 13 -15.53 25.07 2.74
N ALA A 14 -15.89 23.90 3.30
CA ALA A 14 -16.16 22.71 2.49
C ALA A 14 -17.32 22.93 1.51
N ALA A 15 -18.32 23.74 1.88
CA ALA A 15 -19.42 24.12 0.98
C ALA A 15 -18.94 24.90 -0.27
N ARG A 16 -17.83 25.64 -0.16
CA ARG A 16 -17.29 26.42 -1.28
C ARG A 16 -16.40 25.59 -2.20
N VAL A 17 -15.47 24.84 -1.62
CA VAL A 17 -14.38 24.17 -2.36
C VAL A 17 -14.52 22.65 -2.44
N GLY A 18 -15.49 22.06 -1.76
CA GLY A 18 -15.60 20.62 -1.57
C GLY A 18 -14.89 20.15 -0.29
N ASP A 19 -15.39 19.06 0.29
CA ASP A 19 -14.81 18.41 1.46
C ASP A 19 -13.47 17.73 1.13
N GLU A 20 -13.37 17.04 -0.01
CA GLU A 20 -12.15 16.39 -0.50
C GLU A 20 -11.01 17.39 -0.71
N ALA A 21 -11.26 18.47 -1.46
CA ALA A 21 -10.23 19.49 -1.71
C ALA A 21 -9.75 20.16 -0.40
N ARG A 22 -10.67 20.42 0.53
CA ARG A 22 -10.34 20.96 1.84
C ARG A 22 -9.56 19.96 2.69
N LEU A 23 -9.90 18.68 2.65
CA LEU A 23 -9.16 17.62 3.34
C LEU A 23 -7.72 17.52 2.81
N LEU A 24 -7.54 17.44 1.49
CA LEU A 24 -6.24 17.35 0.84
C LEU A 24 -5.36 18.59 1.12
N SER A 25 -5.97 19.78 1.20
CA SER A 25 -5.25 21.04 1.45
C SER A 25 -4.52 21.10 2.80
N ARG A 26 -4.90 20.22 3.75
CA ARG A 26 -4.21 20.08 5.04
C ARG A 26 -2.88 19.33 4.94
N THR A 27 -2.64 18.63 3.84
CA THR A 27 -1.43 17.82 3.62
C THR A 27 -0.51 18.45 2.58
N ALA A 28 -1.06 19.01 1.51
CA ALA A 28 -0.29 19.63 0.44
C ALA A 28 -1.07 20.80 -0.20
N PRO A 29 -0.42 21.73 -0.92
CA PRO A 29 -1.13 22.76 -1.68
C PRO A 29 -2.12 22.13 -2.68
N THR A 30 -3.40 22.42 -2.52
CA THR A 30 -4.48 21.88 -3.35
C THR A 30 -5.14 22.97 -4.18
N TRP A 31 -5.40 22.68 -5.44
CA TRP A 31 -6.08 23.58 -6.37
C TRP A 31 -7.39 22.97 -6.83
N VAL A 32 -8.48 23.75 -6.74
CA VAL A 32 -9.77 23.40 -7.33
C VAL A 32 -9.85 24.11 -8.67
N CYS A 33 -10.01 23.32 -9.75
CA CYS A 33 -10.27 23.85 -11.08
C CYS A 33 -11.03 22.81 -11.91
N ALA A 34 -12.07 23.26 -12.61
CA ALA A 34 -12.82 22.44 -13.57
C ALA A 34 -11.96 22.11 -14.79
N ASP A 35 -11.16 23.07 -15.27
CA ASP A 35 -10.14 22.84 -16.28
C ASP A 35 -8.81 22.45 -15.61
N ARG A 36 -8.42 21.19 -15.78
CA ARG A 36 -7.19 20.66 -15.17
C ARG A 36 -5.93 21.33 -15.72
N TRP A 37 -5.91 21.75 -16.97
CA TRP A 37 -4.77 22.47 -17.55
C TRP A 37 -4.61 23.85 -16.92
N ALA A 38 -5.71 24.60 -16.78
CA ALA A 38 -5.68 25.89 -16.11
C ALA A 38 -5.26 25.76 -14.64
N GLY A 39 -5.74 24.73 -13.93
CA GLY A 39 -5.33 24.43 -12.56
C GLY A 39 -3.84 24.11 -12.43
N ALA A 40 -3.31 23.24 -13.30
CA ALA A 40 -1.89 22.90 -13.33
C ALA A 40 -1.02 24.12 -13.65
N SER A 41 -1.42 24.91 -14.65
CA SER A 41 -0.71 26.13 -15.05
C SER A 41 -0.65 27.15 -13.91
N ALA A 42 -1.76 27.35 -13.19
CA ALA A 42 -1.80 28.24 -12.03
C ALA A 42 -0.93 27.75 -10.88
N ALA A 43 -0.87 26.43 -10.64
CA ALA A 43 0.01 25.83 -9.64
C ALA A 43 1.49 26.07 -9.98
N CYS A 44 1.87 25.85 -11.24
CA CYS A 44 3.24 26.06 -11.73
C CYS A 44 3.65 27.54 -11.72
N ALA A 45 2.72 28.46 -11.94
CA ALA A 45 2.96 29.91 -11.89
C ALA A 45 2.93 30.49 -10.46
N SER A 46 2.67 29.66 -9.44
CA SER A 46 2.59 30.13 -8.06
C SER A 46 3.96 30.51 -7.49
N ALA A 47 3.96 31.26 -6.39
CA ALA A 47 5.20 31.69 -5.70
C ALA A 47 6.09 30.52 -5.24
N THR A 48 5.55 29.30 -5.16
CA THR A 48 6.31 28.08 -4.86
C THR A 48 5.85 26.98 -5.82
N PRO A 49 6.42 26.94 -7.04
CA PRO A 49 6.05 25.95 -8.04
C PRO A 49 6.32 24.53 -7.53
N PRO A 50 5.38 23.58 -7.75
CA PRO A 50 5.59 22.20 -7.35
C PRO A 50 6.58 21.50 -8.29
N SER A 51 7.36 20.56 -7.76
CA SER A 51 8.16 19.62 -8.57
C SER A 51 7.34 18.46 -9.11
N VAL A 52 6.18 18.16 -8.49
CA VAL A 52 5.27 17.08 -8.86
C VAL A 52 3.83 17.56 -8.73
N LEU A 53 3.02 17.31 -9.75
CA LEU A 53 1.57 17.52 -9.72
C LEU A 53 0.86 16.17 -9.52
N LEU A 54 0.02 16.09 -8.48
CA LEU A 54 -0.85 14.93 -8.25
C LEU A 54 -2.28 15.30 -8.65
N MET A 55 -2.84 14.55 -9.58
CA MET A 55 -4.24 14.70 -9.99
C MET A 55 -5.11 13.66 -9.30
N ASP A 56 -5.84 14.12 -8.28
CA ASP A 56 -6.86 13.31 -7.63
C ASP A 56 -7.99 12.94 -8.61
N ASP A 57 -8.43 11.69 -8.58
CA ASP A 57 -9.41 11.11 -9.52
C ASP A 57 -9.08 11.36 -11.01
N GLY A 58 -7.79 11.45 -11.34
CA GLY A 58 -7.33 11.90 -12.64
C GLY A 58 -7.39 10.88 -13.78
N LEU A 59 -7.54 9.58 -13.52
CA LEU A 59 -7.28 8.53 -14.53
C LEU A 59 -8.21 8.58 -15.77
N GLN A 60 -9.38 9.22 -15.65
CA GLN A 60 -10.35 9.37 -16.74
C GLN A 60 -10.18 10.68 -17.53
N HIS A 61 -9.35 11.61 -17.04
CA HIS A 61 -9.19 12.91 -17.66
C HIS A 61 -8.34 12.79 -18.95
N PRO A 62 -8.75 13.26 -20.13
CA PRO A 62 -7.91 13.11 -21.31
C PRO A 62 -6.88 14.23 -21.49
N THR A 63 -7.09 15.39 -20.86
CA THR A 63 -6.44 16.64 -21.31
C THR A 63 -5.02 16.88 -20.80
N LEU A 64 -4.58 16.17 -19.76
CA LEU A 64 -3.24 16.31 -19.20
C LEU A 64 -2.44 15.06 -19.53
N HIS A 65 -1.24 15.28 -20.09
CA HIS A 65 -0.21 14.25 -20.13
C HIS A 65 0.14 13.83 -18.70
N ARG A 66 0.37 12.54 -18.50
CA ARG A 66 0.77 11.97 -17.21
C ARG A 66 2.06 11.22 -17.42
N ASP A 67 3.07 11.57 -16.64
CA ASP A 67 4.31 10.80 -16.61
C ASP A 67 4.14 9.48 -15.83
N LEU A 68 3.13 9.42 -14.95
CA LEU A 68 2.78 8.23 -14.18
C LEU A 68 1.27 8.20 -13.87
N SER A 69 0.64 7.06 -14.13
CA SER A 69 -0.78 6.79 -13.91
C SER A 69 -0.97 5.58 -13.01
N LEU A 70 -1.57 5.79 -11.83
CA LEU A 70 -1.83 4.73 -10.86
C LEU A 70 -3.32 4.40 -10.83
N LEU A 71 -3.66 3.13 -11.07
CA LEU A 71 -5.02 2.62 -10.92
C LEU A 71 -5.20 2.03 -9.53
N VAL A 72 -6.02 2.67 -8.70
CA VAL A 72 -6.30 2.23 -7.34
C VAL A 72 -7.52 1.30 -7.33
N VAL A 73 -7.39 0.13 -6.70
CA VAL A 73 -8.47 -0.86 -6.53
C VAL A 73 -8.61 -1.26 -5.07
N ASP A 74 -9.85 -1.43 -4.60
CA ASP A 74 -10.11 -2.03 -3.29
C ASP A 74 -9.82 -3.52 -3.36
N ALA A 75 -8.88 -4.02 -2.55
CA ALA A 75 -8.42 -5.40 -2.60
C ALA A 75 -9.47 -6.44 -2.14
N GLU A 76 -10.53 -6.00 -1.47
CA GLU A 76 -11.62 -6.85 -1.00
C GLU A 76 -12.72 -6.96 -2.07
N HIS A 77 -13.22 -5.81 -2.53
CA HIS A 77 -14.33 -5.72 -3.48
C HIS A 77 -13.90 -5.89 -4.94
N LEU A 78 -12.64 -5.61 -5.25
CA LEU A 78 -12.08 -5.60 -6.60
C LEU A 78 -12.96 -4.83 -7.59
N LEU A 79 -13.63 -5.54 -8.51
CA LEU A 79 -14.46 -4.98 -9.58
C LEU A 79 -15.96 -5.00 -9.25
N GLY A 80 -16.35 -5.44 -8.05
CA GLY A 80 -17.75 -5.67 -7.67
C GLY A 80 -18.41 -6.70 -8.60
N ASN A 81 -19.51 -6.31 -9.25
CA ASN A 81 -20.19 -7.15 -10.24
C ASN A 81 -19.62 -7.04 -11.67
N GLY A 82 -18.53 -6.29 -11.85
CA GLY A 82 -17.85 -6.12 -13.14
C GLY A 82 -18.60 -5.26 -14.17
N ARG A 83 -19.70 -4.59 -13.77
CA ARG A 83 -20.51 -3.75 -14.66
C ARG A 83 -20.26 -2.26 -14.41
N VAL A 84 -20.47 -1.47 -15.45
CA VAL A 84 -20.40 0.00 -15.40
C VAL A 84 -21.71 0.56 -14.83
N LEU A 85 -21.65 1.74 -14.21
CA LEU A 85 -22.81 2.50 -13.76
C LEU A 85 -23.85 2.65 -14.90
N PRO A 86 -25.16 2.53 -14.60
CA PRO A 86 -25.77 2.31 -13.29
C PRO A 86 -25.84 0.82 -12.87
N ALA A 87 -25.50 -0.12 -13.76
CA ALA A 87 -25.65 -1.56 -13.52
C ALA A 87 -24.59 -2.15 -12.57
N GLY A 88 -23.54 -1.39 -12.25
CA GLY A 88 -22.46 -1.79 -11.35
C GLY A 88 -21.63 -0.59 -10.88
N PRO A 89 -20.60 -0.82 -10.05
CA PRO A 89 -19.87 0.26 -9.38
C PRO A 89 -18.78 0.91 -10.24
N LEU A 90 -18.48 0.35 -11.42
CA LEU A 90 -17.38 0.86 -12.25
C LEU A 90 -17.82 2.14 -12.97
N ARG A 91 -16.96 3.17 -12.99
CA ARG A 91 -17.19 4.41 -13.76
C ARG A 91 -16.97 4.21 -15.27
N GLU A 92 -16.15 3.23 -15.64
CA GLU A 92 -15.87 2.82 -17.02
C GLU A 92 -15.48 1.33 -17.06
N PRO A 93 -15.43 0.68 -18.23
CA PRO A 93 -14.95 -0.69 -18.33
C PRO A 93 -13.51 -0.84 -17.82
N PHE A 94 -13.26 -1.80 -16.92
CA PHE A 94 -11.98 -1.94 -16.23
C PHE A 94 -10.76 -2.05 -17.18
N HIS A 95 -10.91 -2.73 -18.31
CA HIS A 95 -9.83 -2.85 -19.30
C HIS A 95 -9.39 -1.49 -19.87
N ARG A 96 -10.29 -0.49 -19.96
CA ARG A 96 -9.94 0.86 -20.42
C ARG A 96 -9.12 1.61 -19.37
N SER A 97 -9.48 1.49 -18.10
CA SER A 97 -8.68 2.06 -17.01
C SER A 97 -7.31 1.40 -16.93
N LEU A 98 -7.27 0.07 -17.06
CA LEU A 98 -6.03 -0.70 -17.01
C LEU A 98 -5.07 -0.34 -18.15
N ALA A 99 -5.59 -0.13 -19.36
CA ALA A 99 -4.79 0.27 -20.52
C ALA A 99 -4.14 1.66 -20.38
N ARG A 100 -4.64 2.51 -19.46
CA ARG A 100 -4.07 3.84 -19.18
C ARG A 100 -3.24 3.87 -17.89
N ALA A 101 -3.06 2.74 -17.22
CA ALA A 101 -2.35 2.66 -15.95
C ALA A 101 -0.96 2.07 -16.16
N ASP A 102 0.03 2.65 -15.47
CA ASP A 102 1.39 2.12 -15.41
C ASP A 102 1.55 1.12 -14.26
N ALA A 103 0.74 1.27 -13.22
CA ALA A 103 0.69 0.35 -12.10
C ALA A 103 -0.71 0.28 -11.47
N VAL A 104 -0.99 -0.85 -10.84
CA VAL A 104 -2.20 -1.08 -10.03
C VAL A 104 -1.84 -1.05 -8.56
N VAL A 105 -2.59 -0.29 -7.77
CA VAL A 105 -2.47 -0.24 -6.30
C VAL A 105 -3.67 -0.92 -5.67
N ALA A 106 -3.46 -2.12 -5.13
CA ALA A 106 -4.48 -2.84 -4.37
C ALA A 106 -4.48 -2.39 -2.90
N LEU A 107 -5.49 -1.61 -2.50
CA LEU A 107 -5.65 -1.14 -1.13
C LEU A 107 -6.46 -2.13 -0.30
N SER A 108 -5.84 -2.66 0.75
CA SER A 108 -6.53 -3.49 1.73
C SER A 108 -7.09 -2.62 2.88
N PRO A 109 -8.23 -3.02 3.48
CA PRO A 109 -8.79 -2.31 4.63
C PRO A 109 -7.81 -2.31 5.82
N PRO A 110 -8.00 -1.40 6.80
CA PRO A 110 -7.22 -1.38 8.02
C PRO A 110 -7.29 -2.74 8.73
N ALA A 111 -6.18 -3.20 9.28
CA ALA A 111 -6.06 -4.51 9.93
C ALA A 111 -6.94 -4.69 11.18
N ASP A 112 -7.56 -3.61 11.66
CA ASP A 112 -8.23 -3.53 12.94
C ASP A 112 -9.76 -3.65 12.81
N ALA A 113 -10.29 -3.66 11.58
CA ALA A 113 -11.69 -3.92 11.30
C ALA A 113 -11.98 -5.42 11.48
N ALA A 114 -12.19 -5.83 12.74
CA ALA A 114 -12.61 -7.16 13.17
C ALA A 114 -11.74 -8.33 12.65
N SER A 115 -10.79 -8.77 13.47
CA SER A 115 -10.36 -10.18 13.55
C SER A 115 -9.83 -10.87 12.28
N ARG A 116 -9.54 -10.17 11.19
CA ARG A 116 -8.99 -10.83 10.00
C ARG A 116 -7.48 -10.99 10.15
N SER A 117 -7.05 -12.23 10.33
CA SER A 117 -5.64 -12.59 10.30
C SER A 117 -5.03 -12.13 8.96
N LEU A 118 -3.72 -11.83 8.94
CA LEU A 118 -2.96 -11.58 7.71
C LEU A 118 -3.17 -12.68 6.64
N ALA A 119 -3.60 -13.87 7.06
CA ALA A 119 -3.95 -15.02 6.22
C ALA A 119 -5.21 -14.82 5.34
N GLU A 120 -6.08 -13.86 5.66
CA GLU A 120 -7.32 -13.61 4.91
C GLU A 120 -7.16 -12.58 3.78
N GLN A 121 -5.97 -11.99 3.64
CA GLN A 121 -5.73 -11.10 2.52
C GLN A 121 -5.48 -11.90 1.24
N PRO A 122 -6.05 -11.49 0.10
CA PRO A 122 -5.81 -12.18 -1.16
C PRO A 122 -4.31 -12.14 -1.47
N SER A 123 -3.77 -13.30 -1.84
CA SER A 123 -2.40 -13.41 -2.34
C SER A 123 -2.24 -12.58 -3.62
N GLU A 124 -1.01 -12.21 -3.95
CA GLU A 124 -0.74 -11.49 -5.19
C GLU A 124 -1.24 -12.25 -6.43
N CYS A 125 -1.01 -13.57 -6.47
CA CYS A 125 -1.52 -14.43 -7.54
C CYS A 125 -3.05 -14.39 -7.63
N SER A 126 -3.76 -14.38 -6.50
CA SER A 126 -5.22 -14.24 -6.48
C SER A 126 -5.68 -12.89 -7.03
N LEU A 127 -5.03 -11.80 -6.62
CA LEU A 127 -5.33 -10.45 -7.12
C LEU A 127 -5.09 -10.34 -8.63
N ARG A 128 -3.90 -10.75 -9.10
CA ARG A 128 -3.55 -10.74 -10.53
C ARG A 128 -4.57 -11.51 -11.37
N ARG A 129 -4.95 -12.71 -10.94
CA ARG A 129 -5.97 -13.53 -11.63
C ARG A 129 -7.34 -12.87 -11.65
N ARG A 130 -7.81 -12.36 -10.50
CA ARG A 130 -9.16 -11.78 -10.37
C ARG A 130 -9.30 -10.45 -11.12
N LEU A 131 -8.23 -9.66 -11.16
CA LEU A 131 -8.16 -8.41 -11.92
C LEU A 131 -7.72 -8.61 -13.37
N ARG A 132 -7.35 -9.84 -13.77
CA ARG A 132 -6.83 -10.16 -15.11
C ARG A 132 -5.67 -9.24 -15.51
N LEU A 133 -4.74 -9.00 -14.58
CA LEU A 133 -3.59 -8.15 -14.83
C LEU A 133 -2.62 -8.83 -15.80
N PRO A 134 -2.06 -8.10 -16.78
CA PRO A 134 -1.03 -8.65 -17.62
C PRO A 134 0.26 -8.88 -16.80
N PRO A 135 1.15 -9.79 -17.24
CA PRO A 135 2.34 -10.18 -16.48
C PRO A 135 3.24 -9.00 -16.08
N GLU A 136 3.42 -8.05 -16.99
CA GLU A 136 4.26 -6.86 -16.85
C GLU A 136 3.64 -5.78 -15.95
N MET A 137 2.33 -5.84 -15.67
CA MET A 137 1.68 -4.84 -14.83
C MET A 137 2.25 -4.91 -13.40
N LEU A 138 2.79 -3.78 -12.96
CA LEU A 138 3.25 -3.62 -11.59
C LEU A 138 2.03 -3.61 -10.65
N LEU A 139 2.03 -4.51 -9.67
CA LEU A 139 1.00 -4.58 -8.64
C LEU A 139 1.60 -4.18 -7.29
N LEU A 140 1.19 -3.01 -6.80
CA LEU A 140 1.54 -2.50 -5.48
C LEU A 140 0.43 -2.84 -4.48
N ARG A 141 0.80 -3.17 -3.24
CA ARG A 141 -0.15 -3.48 -2.17
C ARG A 141 -0.05 -2.43 -1.08
N GLY A 142 -1.14 -1.70 -0.87
CA GLY A 142 -1.25 -0.70 0.18
C GLY A 142 -2.17 -1.15 1.31
N ARG A 143 -1.99 -0.56 2.48
CA ARG A 143 -2.90 -0.71 3.62
C ARG A 143 -3.21 0.64 4.19
N LEU A 144 -4.50 0.89 4.43
CA LEU A 144 -4.92 2.09 5.12
C LEU A 144 -4.55 1.97 6.61
N ARG A 145 -3.91 3.02 7.14
CA ARG A 145 -3.63 3.17 8.56
C ARG A 145 -4.34 4.43 9.05
N PRO A 146 -5.13 4.34 10.13
CA PRO A 146 -5.63 5.53 10.79
C PRO A 146 -4.48 6.46 11.18
N ALA A 147 -4.68 7.78 11.06
CA ALA A 147 -3.65 8.71 11.49
C ALA A 147 -3.47 8.62 13.01
N ALA A 148 -2.21 8.51 13.46
CA ALA A 148 -1.89 8.20 14.85
C ALA A 148 -2.51 9.19 15.85
N GLU A 149 -2.55 10.48 15.50
CA GLU A 149 -3.15 11.51 16.36
C GLU A 149 -4.67 11.33 16.51
N GLN A 150 -5.37 11.08 15.41
CA GLN A 150 -6.81 10.84 15.42
C GLN A 150 -7.14 9.58 16.21
N SER A 151 -6.36 8.50 16.05
CA SER A 151 -6.50 7.28 16.85
C SER A 151 -6.31 7.52 18.34
N ARG A 152 -5.35 8.36 18.73
CA ARG A 152 -5.12 8.69 20.16
C ARG A 152 -6.30 9.45 20.76
N ARG A 153 -6.90 10.39 20.02
CA ARG A 153 -8.03 11.21 20.50
C ARG A 153 -9.27 10.38 20.83
N VAL A 154 -9.55 9.33 20.05
CA VAL A 154 -10.74 8.49 20.25
C VAL A 154 -10.49 7.25 21.10
N SER A 155 -9.22 6.85 21.28
CA SER A 155 -8.84 5.65 22.03
C SER A 155 -9.42 5.62 23.45
N GLY A 156 -10.23 4.61 23.76
CA GLY A 156 -10.86 4.44 25.07
C GLY A 156 -12.09 5.32 25.33
N ALA A 157 -12.40 6.25 24.42
CA ALA A 157 -13.61 7.07 24.46
C ALA A 157 -14.84 6.24 24.08
N ARG A 158 -16.00 6.63 24.61
CA ARG A 158 -17.30 6.18 24.09
C ARG A 158 -17.58 7.01 22.85
N VAL A 159 -17.76 6.35 21.71
CA VAL A 159 -18.00 7.01 20.44
C VAL A 159 -19.36 6.61 19.89
N VAL A 160 -20.00 7.55 19.21
CA VAL A 160 -21.11 7.28 18.30
C VAL A 160 -20.53 7.42 16.90
N ALA A 161 -20.69 6.38 16.08
CA ALA A 161 -20.20 6.38 14.72
C ALA A 161 -21.36 6.41 13.72
N PHE A 162 -21.25 7.28 12.73
CA PHE A 162 -22.14 7.37 11.59
C PHE A 162 -21.30 7.63 10.34
N THR A 163 -21.83 7.27 9.17
CA THR A 163 -21.17 7.53 7.89
C THR A 163 -22.23 7.77 6.83
N ALA A 164 -21.93 8.70 5.91
CA ALA A 164 -22.75 8.99 4.74
C ALA A 164 -22.00 8.57 3.46
N THR A 165 -21.37 7.39 3.48
CA THR A 165 -20.64 6.84 2.33
C THR A 165 -21.44 5.71 1.69
N ALA A 166 -21.26 5.53 0.38
CA ALA A 166 -21.98 4.51 -0.40
C ALA A 166 -21.71 3.06 0.05
N PHE A 167 -20.61 2.82 0.77
CA PHE A 167 -20.20 1.52 1.29
C PHE A 167 -19.85 1.62 2.77
N PRO A 168 -20.85 1.73 3.66
CA PRO A 168 -20.60 1.86 5.09
C PRO A 168 -19.98 0.57 5.63
N ARG A 169 -18.69 0.62 5.97
CA ARG A 169 -17.97 -0.48 6.63
C ARG A 169 -18.12 -0.48 8.16
N MET A 170 -18.96 0.40 8.71
CA MET A 170 -19.24 0.46 10.14
C MET A 170 -20.43 -0.43 10.49
N PRO A 171 -20.38 -1.22 11.60
CA PRO A 171 -21.58 -1.87 12.13
C PRO A 171 -22.65 -0.81 12.45
N PRO A 172 -23.95 -1.18 12.47
CA PRO A 172 -25.05 -0.25 12.76
C PRO A 172 -24.79 0.54 14.05
N VAL A 173 -25.28 1.79 14.11
CA VAL A 173 -25.04 2.74 15.20
C VAL A 173 -25.25 2.05 16.55
N ARG A 174 -24.15 1.78 17.24
CA ARG A 174 -24.10 1.22 18.59
C ARG A 174 -23.11 2.06 19.40
N HIS A 175 -23.39 2.24 20.69
CA HIS A 175 -22.38 2.76 21.60
C HIS A 175 -21.21 1.77 21.63
N ALA A 176 -20.10 2.13 21.00
CA ALA A 176 -18.90 1.32 20.97
C ALA A 176 -17.78 2.06 21.70
N ARG A 177 -16.93 1.30 22.39
CA ARG A 177 -15.70 1.84 22.97
C ARG A 177 -14.60 1.68 21.93
N ALA A 178 -13.96 2.78 21.53
CA ALA A 178 -12.92 2.69 20.52
C ALA A 178 -11.75 1.84 21.03
N ALA A 179 -11.28 0.91 20.20
CA ALA A 179 -10.16 0.05 20.54
C ALA A 179 -8.90 0.88 20.85
N ARG A 180 -8.15 0.50 21.89
CA ARG A 180 -6.87 1.13 22.20
C ARG A 180 -5.85 0.77 21.11
N PRO A 181 -5.06 1.72 20.59
CA PRO A 181 -4.01 1.43 19.63
C PRO A 181 -2.99 0.49 20.28
N ARG A 182 -2.82 -0.70 19.70
CA ARG A 182 -1.79 -1.64 20.14
C ARG A 182 -0.46 -1.19 19.53
N ALA A 183 0.48 -0.74 20.37
CA ALA A 183 1.85 -0.54 19.95
C ALA A 183 2.45 -1.90 19.55
N ARG A 184 2.93 -2.03 18.30
CA ARG A 184 3.71 -3.21 17.91
C ARG A 184 5.12 -3.02 18.44
N ALA A 185 5.61 -3.97 19.24
CA ALA A 185 6.99 -4.01 19.68
C ALA A 185 7.90 -3.89 18.45
N GLY A 186 8.91 -3.02 18.56
CA GLY A 186 9.83 -2.69 17.48
C GLY A 186 10.47 -3.93 16.87
N HIS A 187 10.58 -3.89 15.55
CA HIS A 187 11.38 -4.82 14.77
C HIS A 187 12.81 -4.77 15.32
N ARG A 188 13.25 -5.85 16.00
CA ARG A 188 14.68 -6.02 16.30
C ARG A 188 15.40 -6.13 14.95
N PRO A 189 16.41 -5.30 14.64
CA PRO A 189 17.24 -5.53 13.46
C PRO A 189 17.92 -6.89 13.62
N GLY A 190 17.80 -7.73 12.59
CA GLY A 190 18.41 -9.05 12.56
C GLY A 190 19.93 -8.92 12.70
N ALA A 191 20.50 -9.61 13.68
CA ALA A 191 21.92 -9.86 13.74
C ALA A 191 22.31 -10.66 12.49
N ALA A 192 23.07 -10.01 11.61
CA ALA A 192 23.72 -10.67 10.48
C ALA A 192 24.73 -11.68 11.03
N ALA A 193 24.41 -12.98 10.90
CA ALA A 193 25.38 -14.04 11.09
C ALA A 193 26.34 -14.01 9.88
N ALA A 194 27.43 -13.27 10.02
CA ALA A 194 28.57 -13.36 9.12
C ALA A 194 29.18 -14.76 9.24
N ARG A 195 28.96 -15.62 8.24
CA ARG A 195 29.81 -16.79 8.00
C ARG A 195 31.12 -16.30 7.37
N GLY A 196 32.04 -15.85 8.23
CA GLY A 196 33.44 -15.67 7.89
C GLY A 196 34.18 -16.99 8.09
N GLY A 197 34.81 -17.49 7.03
CA GLY A 197 35.62 -18.69 7.08
C GLY A 197 36.84 -18.53 7.98
N ASN A 198 37.25 -19.62 8.61
CA ASN A 198 38.61 -19.74 9.12
C ASN A 198 39.19 -21.09 8.72
N ARG A 199 40.15 -21.03 7.79
CA ARG A 199 41.06 -22.12 7.44
C ARG A 199 42.15 -22.13 8.52
N GLY A 200 42.12 -23.11 9.41
CA GLY A 200 43.23 -23.42 10.32
C GLY A 200 43.73 -24.82 10.00
N GLY A 201 44.88 -24.92 9.33
CA GLY A 201 45.57 -26.19 9.11
C GLY A 201 46.30 -26.66 10.39
N PRO A 202 46.57 -27.96 10.55
CA PRO A 202 47.44 -28.43 11.62
C PRO A 202 48.90 -28.42 11.16
N ALA A 203 49.73 -27.77 11.96
CA ALA A 203 51.18 -27.80 11.88
C ALA A 203 51.71 -29.19 12.28
N ARG A 204 52.77 -29.60 11.57
CA ARG A 204 53.55 -30.82 11.78
C ARG A 204 54.35 -30.73 13.08
N HIS A 205 54.46 -31.85 13.79
CA HIS A 205 55.66 -32.19 14.56
C HIS A 205 55.96 -33.69 14.41
N HIS A 206 57.10 -33.99 13.80
CA HIS A 206 57.88 -35.23 13.96
C HIS A 206 58.29 -35.37 15.45
N ARG A 207 58.46 -36.54 16.07
CA ARG A 207 59.46 -37.60 15.81
C ARG A 207 59.19 -38.77 16.81
N GLU A 208 59.20 -40.03 16.37
CA GLU A 208 60.04 -41.18 16.83
C GLU A 208 59.05 -42.35 17.05
N GLY A 209 59.22 -43.63 16.67
CA GLY A 209 60.36 -44.42 16.24
C GLY A 209 60.35 -45.75 17.04
N SER A 210 59.79 -46.84 16.48
CA SER A 210 60.01 -48.28 16.83
C SER A 210 58.87 -49.14 16.24
N THR A 211 59.08 -49.87 15.13
CA THR A 211 59.51 -51.28 15.00
C THR A 211 58.54 -52.34 15.56
N SER A 212 57.90 -53.11 14.67
CA SER A 212 58.09 -54.57 14.45
C SER A 212 56.79 -55.35 14.13
N SER A 213 56.88 -56.19 13.06
CA SER A 213 56.23 -57.51 12.82
C SER A 213 54.69 -57.62 12.85
N SER A 214 53.97 -58.39 12.03
CA SER A 214 54.28 -59.51 11.13
C SER A 214 53.01 -59.91 10.35
N SER A 215 53.22 -60.54 9.17
CA SER A 215 52.42 -61.56 8.44
C SER A 215 51.16 -62.14 9.13
N SER A 216 50.11 -62.61 8.45
CA SER A 216 50.09 -63.46 7.25
C SER A 216 48.64 -63.64 6.75
N SER A 217 48.52 -63.95 5.47
CA SER A 217 47.36 -64.40 4.72
C SER A 217 47.10 -65.92 4.86
N SER A 218 45.83 -66.30 4.78
CA SER A 218 45.31 -67.67 4.57
C SER A 218 43.97 -67.57 3.81
N SER A 219 43.91 -67.97 2.53
CA SER A 219 43.30 -69.22 1.99
C SER A 219 41.79 -69.37 2.30
N SER A 220 40.84 -69.14 1.38
CA SER A 220 40.42 -69.88 0.16
C SER A 220 39.25 -70.86 0.38
N SER A 221 38.50 -71.13 -0.71
CA SER A 221 37.32 -72.02 -0.91
C SER A 221 35.97 -71.30 -0.77
N SER A 222 35.02 -71.37 -1.69
CA SER A 222 34.74 -72.30 -2.81
C SER A 222 33.99 -71.60 -3.94
#